data_AF-A0A7C1R0X7-F1
#
_entry.id   AF-A0A7C1R0X7-F1
#
_cell.length_a   1.000
_cell.length_b   1.000
_cell.length_c   1.000
_cell.angle_alpha   90.00
_cell.angle_beta   90.00
_cell.angle_gamma   90.00
#
_symmetry.space_group_name_H-M   'P 1'
#
loop_
_entity.id
_entity.type
_entity.pdbx_description
1 polymer ?
#
loop_
_entity_poly.entity_id
_entity_poly.type
_entity_poly.pdbx_seq_one_letter_code
_entity_poly.pdbx_strand_id
1 'polypeptide(L)'
;LQHWLMVAFIGVVPTCIGYVSFFTGMKTTPATLSSIIVTLEPLFVALLAWIFLEEVLGPIGIAGAMILTAAVIVASRYGAKPAVAPEGDRDTPA
;
A
#
# COMPACT_ATOMS: atom_id res chain seq x y z
N LEU A 1 -13.41 27.73 -12.97
CA LEU A 1 -14.17 26.46 -13.04
C LEU A 1 -13.26 25.26 -13.29
N GLN A 2 -12.36 25.30 -14.27
CA GLN A 2 -11.46 24.17 -14.62
C GLN A 2 -10.61 23.66 -13.44
N HIS A 3 -10.01 24.54 -12.63
CA HIS A 3 -9.23 24.13 -11.46
C HIS A 3 -10.07 23.43 -10.37
N TRP A 4 -11.29 23.92 -10.13
CA TRP A 4 -12.22 23.29 -9.19
C TRP A 4 -12.64 21.89 -9.64
N LEU A 5 -12.77 21.67 -10.95
CA LEU A 5 -13.01 20.34 -11.52
C LEU A 5 -11.82 19.39 -11.33
N MET A 6 -10.57 19.86 -11.49
CA MET A 6 -9.38 19.05 -11.24
C MET A 6 -9.24 18.67 -9.75
N VAL A 7 -9.53 19.61 -8.85
CA VAL A 7 -9.54 19.34 -7.40
C VAL A 7 -10.62 18.32 -7.05
N ALA A 8 -11.83 18.48 -7.59
CA ALA A 8 -12.90 17.51 -7.40
C ALA A 8 -12.52 16.14 -7.97
N PHE A 9 -11.89 16.09 -9.15
CA PHE A 9 -11.46 14.84 -9.78
C PHE A 9 -10.42 14.10 -8.92
N ILE A 10 -9.37 14.78 -8.45
CA ILE A 10 -8.34 14.17 -7.59
C ILE A 10 -8.94 13.77 -6.23
N GLY A 11 -9.81 14.60 -5.65
CA GLY A 11 -10.45 14.26 -4.37
C GLY A 11 -11.42 13.08 -4.47
N VAL A 12 -12.12 12.92 -5.59
CA VAL A 12 -13.12 11.84 -5.73
C VAL A 12 -12.49 10.56 -6.26
N VAL A 13 -11.68 10.64 -7.32
CA VAL A 13 -11.26 9.47 -8.08
C VAL A 13 -10.13 8.72 -7.37
N PRO A 14 -8.88 9.22 -7.29
CA PRO A 14 -7.82 8.47 -6.61
C PRO A 14 -8.05 8.42 -5.08
N THR A 15 -8.64 9.44 -4.46
CA THR A 15 -8.80 9.47 -3.01
C THR A 15 -10.05 8.72 -2.54
N CYS A 16 -11.27 9.21 -2.79
CA CYS A 16 -12.48 8.54 -2.28
C CYS A 16 -12.67 7.13 -2.86
N ILE A 17 -12.65 6.97 -4.19
CA ILE A 17 -12.88 5.66 -4.82
C ILE A 17 -11.72 4.71 -4.50
N GLY A 18 -10.48 5.20 -4.52
CA GLY A 18 -9.30 4.41 -4.16
C GLY A 18 -9.39 3.87 -2.73
N TYR A 19 -9.66 4.73 -1.74
CA TYR A 19 -9.76 4.29 -0.34
C TYR A 19 -10.96 3.38 -0.09
N VAL A 20 -12.13 3.67 -0.67
CA VAL A 20 -13.30 2.79 -0.51
C VAL A 20 -13.00 1.40 -1.07
N SER A 21 -12.36 1.33 -2.24
CA SER A 21 -11.93 0.06 -2.85
C SER A 21 -10.90 -0.66 -1.98
N PHE A 22 -9.92 0.06 -1.44
CA PHE A 22 -8.90 -0.48 -0.53
C PHE A 22 -9.51 -1.06 0.74
N PHE A 23 -10.34 -0.29 1.46
CA PHE A 23 -11.01 -0.75 2.67
C PHE A 23 -11.99 -1.90 2.40
N THR A 24 -12.62 -1.92 1.23
CA THR A 24 -13.50 -3.03 0.84
C THR A 24 -12.70 -4.29 0.55
N GLY A 25 -11.59 -4.18 -0.19
CA GLY A 25 -10.71 -5.31 -0.50
C GLY A 25 -10.04 -5.90 0.75
N MET A 26 -9.68 -5.06 1.73
CA MET A 26 -9.14 -5.54 3.00
C MET A 26 -10.11 -6.40 3.81
N LYS A 27 -11.43 -6.23 3.65
CA LYS A 27 -12.43 -7.08 4.33
C LYS A 27 -12.42 -8.52 3.85
N THR A 28 -11.96 -8.76 2.62
CA THR A 28 -11.97 -10.08 1.98
C THR A 28 -10.58 -10.65 1.73
N THR A 29 -9.52 -9.88 2.03
CA THR A 29 -8.13 -10.23 1.73
C THR A 29 -7.35 -10.48 3.01
N PRO A 30 -6.60 -11.59 3.13
CA PRO A 30 -5.71 -11.84 4.26
C PRO A 30 -4.76 -10.66 4.52
N ALA A 31 -4.52 -10.34 5.80
CA ALA A 31 -3.68 -9.20 6.20
C ALA A 31 -2.29 -9.19 5.56
N THR A 32 -1.71 -10.37 5.32
CA THR A 32 -0.43 -10.53 4.62
C THR A 32 -0.47 -10.01 3.18
N LEU A 33 -1.51 -10.33 2.41
CA LEU A 33 -1.64 -9.87 1.03
C LEU A 33 -1.86 -8.35 0.97
N SER A 34 -2.69 -7.81 1.87
CA SER A 34 -2.90 -6.35 1.98
C SER A 34 -1.60 -5.61 2.30
N SER A 35 -0.79 -6.15 3.22
CA SER A 35 0.53 -5.58 3.56
C SER A 35 1.50 -5.61 2.39
N ILE A 36 1.52 -6.70 1.61
CA ILE A 36 2.35 -6.80 0.39
C ILE A 36 1.92 -5.74 -0.64
N ILE A 37 0.61 -5.54 -0.85
CA ILE A 37 0.09 -4.53 -1.79
C ILE A 37 0.51 -3.12 -1.38
N VAL A 38 0.36 -2.76 -0.09
CA VAL A 38 0.79 -1.44 0.42
C VAL A 38 2.30 -1.26 0.28
N THR A 39 3.08 -2.32 0.49
CA THR A 39 4.53 -2.24 0.32
C THR A 39 4.93 -2.10 -1.15
N LEU A 40 4.14 -2.66 -2.08
CA LEU A 40 4.33 -2.53 -3.53
C LEU A 40 3.83 -1.19 -4.09
N GLU A 41 2.95 -0.49 -3.38
CA GLU A 41 2.37 0.79 -3.80
C GLU A 41 3.44 1.79 -4.29
N PRO A 42 4.55 2.05 -3.57
CA PRO A 42 5.55 3.02 -4.01
C PRO A 42 6.29 2.58 -5.27
N LEU A 43 6.40 1.26 -5.52
CA LEU A 43 6.98 0.72 -6.74
C LEU A 43 6.06 0.99 -7.94
N PHE A 44 4.74 0.77 -7.78
CA PHE A 44 3.76 1.11 -8.81
C PHE A 44 3.70 2.61 -9.06
N VAL A 45 3.77 3.43 -8.01
CA VAL A 45 3.84 4.89 -8.15
C VAL A 45 5.09 5.30 -8.93
N ALA A 46 6.26 4.77 -8.59
CA ALA A 46 7.50 5.05 -9.31
C ALA A 46 7.44 4.60 -10.78
N LEU A 47 6.87 3.42 -11.06
CA LEU A 47 6.69 2.92 -12.42
C LEU A 47 5.73 3.79 -13.23
N LEU A 48 4.58 4.15 -12.65
CA LEU A 48 3.61 5.02 -13.30
C LEU A 48 4.17 6.43 -13.51
N ALA A 49 4.93 6.97 -12.56
CA ALA A 49 5.62 8.24 -12.72
C ALA A 49 6.63 8.19 -13.88
N TRP A 50 7.40 7.11 -14.01
CA TRP A 50 8.31 6.94 -15.13
C TRP A 50 7.57 6.88 -16.48
N ILE A 51 6.46 6.14 -16.55
CA ILE A 51 5.67 5.97 -17.79
C ILE A 51 4.92 7.24 -18.19
N PHE A 52 4.24 7.90 -17.25
CA PHE A 52 3.33 9.01 -17.54
C PHE A 52 3.98 10.38 -17.43
N LEU A 53 4.99 10.53 -16.56
CA LEU A 53 5.68 11.79 -16.31
C LEU A 53 7.01 11.88 -17.07
N GLU A 54 7.43 10.80 -17.74
CA GLU A 54 8.72 10.64 -18.43
C GLU A 54 9.93 11.02 -17.56
N GLU A 55 9.78 10.94 -16.23
CA GLU A 55 10.87 11.26 -15.31
C GLU A 55 11.99 10.22 -15.46
N VAL A 56 13.15 10.69 -15.93
CA VAL A 56 14.36 9.86 -15.99
C VAL A 56 14.86 9.68 -14.56
N LEU A 57 14.70 8.47 -14.02
CA LEU A 57 15.27 8.13 -12.72
C LEU A 57 16.79 8.27 -12.82
N GLY A 58 17.32 9.35 -12.26
CA GLY A 58 18.76 9.53 -12.08
C GLY A 58 19.35 8.46 -11.14
N PRO A 59 20.67 8.47 -10.92
CA PRO A 59 21.35 7.44 -10.13
C PRO A 59 20.74 7.23 -8.72
N ILE A 60 20.27 8.31 -8.10
CA ILE A 60 19.59 8.28 -6.78
C ILE A 60 18.21 7.62 -6.88
N GLY A 61 17.46 7.89 -7.95
CA GLY A 61 16.15 7.27 -8.19
C GLY A 61 16.27 5.76 -8.40
N ILE A 62 17.27 5.32 -9.17
CA ILE A 62 17.58 3.89 -9.36
C ILE A 62 17.96 3.24 -8.04
N ALA A 63 18.80 3.87 -7.23
CA ALA A 63 19.16 3.36 -5.91
C ALA A 63 17.94 3.23 -4.99
N GLY A 64 17.05 4.24 -4.99
CA GLY A 64 15.78 4.20 -4.26
C GLY A 64 14.87 3.06 -4.71
N ALA A 65 14.70 2.87 -6.03
CA ALA A 65 13.90 1.79 -6.59
C ALA A 65 14.44 0.40 -6.20
N MET A 66 15.77 0.22 -6.21
CA MET A 66 16.42 -1.02 -5.79
C MET A 66 16.21 -1.32 -4.30
N ILE A 67 16.40 -0.31 -3.44
CA ILE A 67 16.18 -0.43 -1.99
C ILE A 67 14.70 -0.79 -1.71
N LEU A 68 13.77 -0.10 -2.36
CA LEU A 68 12.34 -0.31 -2.17
C LEU A 68 11.92 -1.71 -2.61
N THR A 69 12.42 -2.17 -3.77
CA THR A 69 12.18 -3.53 -4.27
C THR A 69 12.72 -4.59 -3.29
N ALA A 70 13.93 -4.39 -2.76
CA ALA A 70 14.50 -5.30 -1.77
C ALA A 70 13.67 -5.34 -0.47
N ALA A 71 13.22 -4.17 0.02
CA ALA A 71 12.35 -4.08 1.19
C ALA A 71 11.02 -4.82 1.00
N VAL A 72 10.38 -4.70 -0.17
CA VAL A 72 9.16 -5.46 -0.54
C VAL A 72 9.42 -6.96 -0.47
N ILE A 73 10.52 -7.43 -1.08
CA ILE A 73 10.86 -8.86 -1.10
C ILE A 73 11.06 -9.38 0.33
N VAL A 74 11.78 -8.63 1.17
CA VAL A 74 11.94 -8.97 2.59
C VAL A 74 10.60 -8.99 3.31
N ALA A 75 9.81 -7.92 3.24
CA ALA A 75 8.51 -7.83 3.91
C ALA A 75 7.56 -8.96 3.50
N SER A 76 7.55 -9.33 2.21
CA SER A 76 6.74 -10.44 1.68
C SER A 76 7.12 -11.80 2.27
N ARG A 77 8.40 -12.00 2.65
CA ARG A 77 8.90 -13.24 3.24
C ARG A 77 8.74 -13.31 4.75
N TYR A 78 8.75 -12.17 5.44
CA TYR A 78 8.67 -12.10 6.92
C TYR A 78 7.28 -11.72 7.46
N GLY A 79 6.32 -11.33 6.61
CA GLY A 79 4.94 -10.95 7.00
C GLY A 79 4.03 -12.08 7.53
N ALA A 80 4.60 -13.20 7.99
CA ALA A 80 3.89 -14.43 8.36
C ALA A 80 3.79 -14.70 9.87
N LYS A 81 3.78 -13.67 10.73
CA LYS A 81 3.43 -13.89 12.14
C LYS A 81 2.46 -12.83 12.68
N PRO A 82 1.14 -13.05 12.56
CA PRO A 82 0.21 -12.50 13.51
C PRO A 82 0.50 -13.19 14.85
N ALA A 83 1.14 -12.48 15.77
CA ALA A 83 1.10 -12.86 17.17
C ALA A 83 -0.34 -12.61 17.63
N VAL A 84 -1.21 -13.60 17.43
CA VAL A 84 -2.43 -13.72 18.22
C VAL A 84 -1.93 -13.90 19.65
N ALA A 85 -2.03 -12.82 20.44
CA ALA A 85 -1.88 -12.92 21.88
C ALA A 85 -2.87 -13.99 22.35
N PRO A 86 -2.44 -14.94 23.20
CA PRO A 86 -3.40 -15.86 23.79
C PRO A 86 -4.40 -15.01 24.57
N GLU A 87 -5.68 -15.10 24.19
CA GLU A 87 -6.82 -14.62 24.96
C GLU A 87 -6.75 -15.31 26.32
N GLY A 88 -6.02 -14.70 27.23
CA GLY A 88 -5.90 -15.11 28.60
C GLY A 88 -7.18 -14.74 29.32
N ASP A 89 -7.91 -15.77 29.73
CA ASP A 89 -8.52 -15.85 31.06
C ASP A 89 -9.48 -14.68 31.40
N ARG A 90 -10.74 -14.81 30.98
CA ARG A 90 -11.86 -14.00 31.53
C ARG A 90 -13.14 -14.77 31.87
N ASP A 91 -13.14 -16.10 31.80
CA ASP A 91 -14.32 -16.89 32.14
C ASP A 91 -13.99 -18.02 33.14
N THR A 92 -13.74 -17.66 34.40
CA THR A 92 -14.00 -18.57 35.53
C THR A 92 -14.75 -17.79 36.62
N PRO A 93 -16.09 -17.78 36.61
CA PRO A 93 -16.84 -17.41 37.80
C PRO A 93 -16.81 -18.57 38.80
N ALA A 94 -16.34 -18.27 40.02
CA ALA A 94 -16.37 -19.14 41.19
C ALA A 94 -17.79 -19.31 41.77
#